data_AF-A0A349U3R3-F1
#
_entry.id   AF-A0A349U3R3-F1
#
_cell.length_a   1.000
_cell.length_b   1.000
_cell.length_c   1.000
_cell.angle_alpha   90.00
_cell.angle_beta   90.00
_cell.angle_gamma   90.00
#
_symmetry.space_group_name_H-M   'P 1'
#
loop_
_entity.id
_entity.type
_entity.pdbx_description
1 polymer ?
#
loop_
_entity_poly.entity_id
_entity_poly.type
_entity_poly.pdbx_seq_one_letter_code
_entity_poly.pdbx_strand_id
1 'polypeptide(L)'
;MDFSISNLADPLKCIPLFAALLTIPRQIWGASTTHVFCNRQGRIILKNDGHEREARLFNQFANDLDKGVVWADKGWRSTNHHYNPETKRGIWPWASSAQKCAVFYAKAFGFWQCGNYNKAMFMIGAAAHLVQDACVPHHASCIICNGHQAYENWVEKRKLQFKVQSAGIYDHGDTPQDWIIENARLAKKYYSRLRSFNDYQQVTAV
;
A
#
# COMPACT_ATOMS: atom_id res chain seq x y z
N MET A 1 -45.26 -37.17 23.97
CA MET A 1 -44.09 -37.40 23.09
C MET A 1 -43.58 -36.01 22.74
N ASP A 2 -42.62 -35.57 23.55
CA ASP A 2 -42.21 -34.17 23.64
C ASP A 2 -41.20 -33.84 22.55
N PHE A 3 -41.42 -32.73 21.84
CA PHE A 3 -40.48 -32.19 20.87
C PHE A 3 -39.35 -31.45 21.62
N SER A 4 -38.19 -32.11 21.73
CA SER A 4 -36.95 -31.48 22.19
C SER A 4 -36.39 -30.56 21.11
N ILE A 5 -36.53 -29.25 21.31
CA ILE A 5 -35.77 -28.24 20.56
C ILE A 5 -34.46 -28.00 21.33
N SER A 6 -33.45 -28.81 21.07
CA SER A 6 -32.09 -28.56 21.55
C SER A 6 -31.07 -28.93 20.48
N ASN A 7 -31.02 -28.10 19.43
CA ASN A 7 -29.84 -27.91 18.59
C ASN A 7 -30.01 -26.64 17.74
N LEU A 8 -30.16 -25.50 18.41
CA LEU A 8 -29.86 -24.20 17.80
C LEU A 8 -28.42 -23.88 18.19
N ALA A 9 -27.51 -24.07 17.23
CA ALA A 9 -26.16 -23.57 17.35
C ALA A 9 -26.22 -22.07 17.68
N ASP A 10 -25.63 -21.73 18.82
CA ASP A 10 -25.52 -20.40 19.39
C ASP A 10 -25.07 -19.37 18.32
N PRO A 11 -25.95 -18.44 17.88
CA PRO A 11 -25.62 -17.48 16.82
C PRO A 11 -24.65 -16.38 17.30
N LEU A 12 -24.21 -16.42 18.57
CA LEU A 12 -23.30 -15.43 19.15
C LEU A 12 -21.82 -15.84 19.11
N LYS A 13 -21.47 -17.04 18.62
CA LYS A 13 -20.06 -17.48 18.52
C LYS A 13 -19.29 -16.97 17.28
N CYS A 14 -19.94 -16.25 16.36
CA CYS A 14 -19.30 -15.65 15.19
C CYS A 14 -19.22 -14.11 15.24
N ILE A 15 -19.14 -13.54 16.45
CA ILE A 15 -18.96 -12.09 16.63
C ILE A 15 -17.52 -11.80 17.09
N PRO A 16 -16.54 -11.73 16.16
CA PRO A 16 -15.42 -10.82 16.36
C PRO A 16 -15.15 -9.89 15.17
N LEU A 17 -15.95 -9.94 14.10
CA LEU A 17 -15.69 -9.12 12.90
C LEU A 17 -16.30 -7.70 12.98
N PHE A 18 -17.43 -7.53 13.65
CA PHE A 18 -18.16 -6.25 13.64
C PHE A 18 -17.62 -5.22 14.65
N ALA A 19 -17.05 -5.64 15.77
CA ALA A 19 -16.49 -4.71 16.76
C ALA A 19 -15.17 -4.06 16.28
N ALA A 20 -14.42 -4.73 15.39
CA ALA A 20 -13.20 -4.19 14.80
C ALA A 20 -13.44 -3.16 13.68
N LEU A 21 -14.68 -3.04 13.18
CA LEU A 21 -15.06 -2.10 12.11
C LEU A 21 -15.42 -0.69 12.62
N LEU A 22 -15.67 -0.54 13.92
CA LEU A 22 -16.05 0.75 14.55
C LEU A 22 -14.88 1.47 15.22
N THR A 23 -13.74 0.80 15.38
CA THR A 23 -12.50 1.46 15.76
C THR A 23 -11.80 1.93 14.49
N ILE A 24 -11.61 3.25 14.35
CA ILE A 24 -10.69 3.80 13.34
C ILE A 24 -9.40 2.97 13.47
N PRO A 25 -8.90 2.30 12.41
CA PRO A 25 -7.61 1.63 12.47
C PRO A 25 -6.62 2.66 12.99
N ARG A 26 -6.10 2.42 14.19
CA ARG A 26 -5.26 3.39 14.90
C ARG A 26 -3.86 3.36 14.27
N GLN A 27 -3.77 3.55 12.96
CA GLN A 27 -2.61 4.14 12.27
C GLN A 27 -2.60 5.65 12.56
N ILE A 28 -2.62 5.97 13.86
CA ILE A 28 -2.37 7.31 14.38
C ILE A 28 -1.21 7.13 15.32
N TRP A 29 0.00 7.04 14.78
CA TRP A 29 1.27 7.52 15.37
C TRP A 29 2.31 7.51 14.25
N GLY A 30 2.31 8.58 13.44
CA GLY A 30 3.29 8.86 12.38
C GLY A 30 3.01 8.12 11.07
N ALA A 31 2.84 8.86 9.96
CA ALA A 31 2.98 8.27 8.64
C ALA A 31 4.42 7.74 8.50
N SER A 32 4.58 6.52 8.00
CA SER A 32 5.90 5.92 7.85
C SER A 32 6.76 6.77 6.93
N THR A 33 7.99 7.08 7.33
CA THR A 33 8.91 7.79 6.42
C THR A 33 9.45 6.87 5.32
N THR A 34 9.13 5.57 5.38
CA THR A 34 9.44 4.59 4.33
C THR A 34 8.81 4.97 2.99
N HIS A 35 7.57 5.46 2.96
CA HIS A 35 6.93 5.86 1.71
C HIS A 35 7.62 7.06 1.03
N VAL A 36 7.98 8.07 1.83
CA VAL A 36 8.76 9.23 1.36
C VAL A 36 10.15 8.79 0.88
N PHE A 37 10.76 7.83 1.59
CA PHE A 37 12.02 7.23 1.16
C PHE A 37 11.89 6.52 -0.19
N CYS A 38 10.83 5.74 -0.42
CA CYS A 38 10.56 5.09 -1.70
C CYS A 38 10.38 6.10 -2.83
N ASN A 39 9.63 7.19 -2.62
CA ASN A 39 9.53 8.28 -3.60
C ASN A 39 10.91 8.85 -3.95
N ARG A 40 11.74 9.12 -2.93
CA ARG A 40 13.10 9.65 -3.14
C ARG A 40 13.97 8.67 -3.91
N GLN A 41 13.92 7.37 -3.60
CA GLN A 41 14.64 6.33 -4.34
C GLN A 41 14.17 6.26 -5.80
N GLY A 42 12.87 6.26 -6.06
CA GLY A 42 12.34 6.26 -7.42
C GLY A 42 12.85 7.43 -8.28
N ARG A 43 12.94 8.64 -7.71
CA ARG A 43 13.52 9.81 -8.42
C ARG A 43 15.01 9.65 -8.72
N ILE A 44 15.77 9.02 -7.82
CA ILE A 44 17.20 8.73 -8.02
C ILE A 44 17.37 7.68 -9.11
N ILE A 45 16.60 6.59 -9.06
CA ILE A 45 16.61 5.50 -10.03
C ILE A 45 16.26 6.02 -11.42
N LEU A 46 15.16 6.79 -11.57
CA LEU A 46 14.81 7.44 -12.85
C LEU A 46 15.98 8.24 -13.43
N LYS A 47 16.64 9.04 -12.61
CA LYS A 47 17.78 9.84 -13.08
C LYS A 47 18.94 8.93 -13.53
N ASN A 48 19.29 7.93 -12.72
CA ASN A 48 20.42 7.06 -12.99
C ASN A 48 20.19 6.12 -14.18
N ASP A 49 18.92 5.81 -14.48
CA ASP A 49 18.52 5.00 -15.63
C ASP A 49 18.32 5.84 -16.92
N GLY A 50 18.61 7.14 -16.88
CA GLY A 50 18.56 8.02 -18.05
C GLY A 50 17.21 8.69 -18.32
N HIS A 51 16.20 8.47 -17.46
CA HIS A 51 14.90 9.14 -17.49
C HIS A 51 14.98 10.54 -16.87
N GLU A 52 15.88 11.37 -17.38
CA GLU A 52 16.20 12.65 -16.74
C GLU A 52 15.03 13.64 -16.77
N ARG A 53 14.21 13.62 -17.83
CA ARG A 53 13.07 14.54 -17.96
C ARG A 53 12.03 14.25 -16.87
N GLU A 54 11.71 12.98 -16.69
CA GLU A 54 10.79 12.47 -15.69
C GLU A 54 11.35 12.75 -14.30
N ALA A 55 12.64 12.45 -14.07
CA ALA A 55 13.31 12.75 -12.81
C ALA A 55 13.27 14.25 -12.47
N ARG A 56 13.53 15.14 -13.44
CA ARG A 56 13.42 16.61 -13.24
C ARG A 56 11.99 17.02 -12.88
N LEU A 57 10.99 16.49 -13.59
CA LEU A 57 9.59 16.76 -13.31
C LEU A 57 9.22 16.36 -11.88
N PHE A 58 9.51 15.12 -11.48
CA PHE A 58 9.19 14.66 -10.13
C PHE A 58 9.99 15.39 -9.04
N ASN A 59 11.22 15.82 -9.31
CA ASN A 59 12.00 16.62 -8.37
C ASN A 59 11.41 18.03 -8.19
N GLN A 60 10.89 18.65 -9.26
CA GLN A 60 10.23 19.96 -9.18
C GLN A 60 9.03 19.97 -8.22
N PHE A 61 8.29 18.86 -8.16
CA PHE A 61 7.09 18.72 -7.32
C PHE A 61 7.28 17.75 -6.13
N ALA A 62 8.53 17.50 -5.72
CA ALA A 62 8.86 16.51 -4.70
C ALA A 62 8.08 16.71 -3.39
N ASN A 63 7.93 17.96 -2.94
CA ASN A 63 7.21 18.27 -1.70
C ASN A 63 5.73 17.89 -1.78
N ASP A 64 5.07 18.09 -2.93
CA ASP A 64 3.66 17.75 -3.08
C ASP A 64 3.47 16.24 -3.27
N LEU A 65 4.38 15.58 -3.99
CA LEU A 65 4.45 14.12 -4.08
C LEU A 65 4.54 13.49 -2.68
N ASP A 66 5.45 13.98 -1.84
CA ASP A 66 5.70 13.43 -0.50
C ASP A 66 4.56 13.78 0.48
N LYS A 67 3.90 14.94 0.34
CA LYS A 67 2.66 15.22 1.08
C LYS A 67 1.53 14.28 0.68
N GLY A 68 1.42 13.97 -0.61
CA GLY A 68 0.43 13.06 -1.16
C GLY A 68 0.56 11.65 -0.61
N VAL A 69 1.79 11.12 -0.60
CA VAL A 69 2.07 9.77 -0.10
C VAL A 69 1.72 9.68 1.39
N VAL A 70 2.15 10.64 2.21
CA VAL A 70 1.86 10.71 3.65
C VAL A 70 0.36 10.93 3.94
N TRP A 71 -0.37 11.60 3.06
CA TRP A 71 -1.79 11.88 3.26
C TRP A 71 -2.67 10.64 3.14
N ALA A 72 -2.27 9.67 2.31
CA ALA A 72 -3.01 8.45 2.06
C ALA A 72 -3.13 7.54 3.31
N ASP A 73 -2.16 7.60 4.22
CA ASP A 73 -2.17 6.89 5.52
C ASP A 73 -3.15 7.44 6.57
N LYS A 74 -3.65 8.67 6.38
CA LYS A 74 -4.34 9.36 7.48
C LYS A 74 -5.82 8.99 7.58
N GLY A 75 -6.25 8.52 8.75
CA GLY A 75 -7.66 8.32 9.11
C GLY A 75 -8.32 7.22 8.29
N TRP A 76 -9.60 7.39 7.92
CA TRP A 76 -10.39 6.40 7.17
C TRP A 76 -9.85 6.06 5.78
N ARG A 77 -8.82 6.75 5.28
CA ARG A 77 -8.20 6.44 3.99
C ARG A 77 -7.42 5.13 4.02
N SER A 78 -6.88 4.75 5.19
CA SER A 78 -6.14 3.50 5.43
C SER A 78 -6.96 2.23 5.16
N THR A 79 -8.29 2.32 5.18
CA THR A 79 -9.15 1.16 4.96
C THR A 79 -9.06 0.57 3.56
N ASN A 80 -8.51 1.31 2.57
CA ASN A 80 -8.41 0.88 1.17
C ASN A 80 -6.97 0.51 0.75
N HIS A 81 -6.08 0.17 1.70
CA HIS A 81 -4.67 -0.14 1.42
C HIS A 81 -4.39 -1.58 0.96
N HIS A 82 -5.41 -2.43 0.97
CA HIS A 82 -5.26 -3.87 0.80
C HIS A 82 -5.76 -4.35 -0.57
N TYR A 83 -5.07 -5.34 -1.14
CA TYR A 83 -5.49 -6.03 -2.36
C TYR A 83 -4.97 -7.46 -2.35
N ASN A 84 -5.87 -8.43 -2.42
CA ASN A 84 -5.54 -9.83 -2.60
C ASN A 84 -5.65 -10.20 -4.10
N PRO A 85 -4.55 -10.64 -4.73
CA PRO A 85 -4.51 -10.92 -6.17
C PRO A 85 -5.31 -12.15 -6.61
N GLU A 86 -5.59 -13.09 -5.71
CA GLU A 86 -6.40 -14.29 -6.01
C GLU A 86 -7.89 -13.94 -6.04
N THR A 87 -8.36 -13.18 -5.04
CA THR A 87 -9.77 -12.79 -4.92
C THR A 87 -10.10 -11.52 -5.68
N LYS A 88 -9.07 -10.77 -6.13
CA LYS A 88 -9.15 -9.47 -6.78
C LYS A 88 -9.88 -8.42 -5.94
N ARG A 89 -9.78 -8.52 -4.61
CA ARG A 89 -10.53 -7.69 -3.63
C ARG A 89 -9.63 -7.18 -2.52
N GLY A 90 -10.03 -6.06 -1.92
CA GLY A 90 -9.48 -5.58 -0.63
C GLY A 90 -10.24 -6.19 0.55
N ILE A 91 -10.16 -5.52 1.70
CA ILE A 91 -10.90 -5.90 2.91
C ILE A 91 -12.34 -5.39 2.79
N TRP A 92 -13.32 -6.30 2.77
CA TRP A 92 -14.73 -5.93 2.75
C TRP A 92 -15.11 -5.13 4.02
N PRO A 93 -15.93 -4.05 3.93
CA PRO A 93 -16.71 -3.59 2.78
C PRO A 93 -16.01 -2.54 1.89
N TRP A 94 -14.71 -2.33 2.06
CA TRP A 94 -14.00 -1.21 1.44
C TRP A 94 -13.59 -1.50 0.00
N ALA A 95 -13.33 -0.43 -0.75
CA ALA A 95 -12.74 -0.57 -2.07
C ALA A 95 -11.32 -1.12 -1.94
N SER A 96 -10.89 -1.87 -2.96
CA SER A 96 -9.53 -2.38 -3.01
C SER A 96 -8.51 -1.27 -3.30
N SER A 97 -7.24 -1.50 -2.94
CA SER A 97 -6.18 -0.53 -3.26
C SER A 97 -6.02 -0.30 -4.76
N ALA A 98 -6.27 -1.30 -5.60
CA ALA A 98 -6.29 -1.15 -7.06
C ALA A 98 -7.36 -0.15 -7.52
N GLN A 99 -8.60 -0.31 -7.06
CA GLN A 99 -9.69 0.63 -7.37
C GLN A 99 -9.39 2.04 -6.85
N LYS A 100 -8.82 2.15 -5.65
CA LYS A 100 -8.48 3.44 -5.06
C LYS A 100 -7.32 4.13 -5.78
N CYS A 101 -6.31 3.37 -6.21
CA CYS A 101 -5.19 3.85 -7.01
C CYS A 101 -5.68 4.46 -8.33
N ALA A 102 -6.58 3.77 -9.03
CA ALA A 102 -7.20 4.28 -10.25
C ALA A 102 -7.89 5.63 -10.05
N VAL A 103 -8.63 5.78 -8.94
CA VAL A 103 -9.31 7.04 -8.60
C VAL A 103 -8.31 8.18 -8.34
N PHE A 104 -7.23 7.91 -7.60
CA PHE A 104 -6.20 8.93 -7.36
C PHE A 104 -5.46 9.30 -8.64
N TYR A 105 -5.11 8.32 -9.47
CA TYR A 105 -4.47 8.57 -10.76
C TYR A 105 -5.37 9.39 -11.70
N ALA A 106 -6.65 9.05 -11.81
CA ALA A 106 -7.60 9.83 -12.62
C ALA A 106 -7.74 11.28 -12.13
N LYS A 107 -7.75 11.50 -10.81
CA LYS A 107 -7.74 12.85 -10.23
C LYS A 107 -6.45 13.59 -10.54
N ALA A 108 -5.30 12.93 -10.44
CA ALA A 108 -4.01 13.51 -10.79
C ALA A 108 -4.01 13.99 -12.24
N PHE A 109 -4.48 13.14 -13.16
CA PHE A 109 -4.59 13.45 -14.58
C PHE A 109 -5.53 14.65 -14.82
N GLY A 110 -6.71 14.67 -14.20
CA GLY A 110 -7.63 15.81 -14.30
C GLY A 110 -7.01 17.12 -13.80
N PHE A 111 -6.35 17.11 -12.63
CA PHE A 111 -5.65 18.30 -12.14
C PHE A 111 -4.52 18.75 -13.07
N TRP A 112 -3.80 17.81 -13.67
CA TRP A 112 -2.73 18.10 -14.61
C TRP A 112 -3.27 18.81 -15.86
N GLN A 113 -4.35 18.29 -16.45
CA GLN A 113 -5.01 18.90 -17.61
C GLN A 113 -5.52 20.32 -17.33
N CYS A 114 -5.93 20.61 -16.09
CA CYS A 114 -6.34 21.95 -15.67
C CYS A 114 -5.16 22.87 -15.27
N GLY A 115 -3.90 22.45 -15.46
CA GLY A 115 -2.71 23.23 -15.09
C GLY A 115 -2.42 23.29 -13.58
N ASN A 116 -3.13 22.50 -12.77
CA ASN A 116 -2.92 22.46 -11.32
C ASN A 116 -1.88 21.38 -10.94
N TYR A 117 -0.64 21.62 -11.33
CA TYR A 117 0.45 20.62 -11.25
C TYR A 117 0.77 20.18 -9.81
N ASN A 118 0.71 21.09 -8.82
CA ASN A 118 0.92 20.73 -7.43
C ASN A 118 -0.14 19.74 -6.92
N LYS A 119 -1.44 19.98 -7.20
CA LYS A 119 -2.50 19.04 -6.83
C LYS A 119 -2.42 17.73 -7.63
N ALA A 120 -2.02 17.82 -8.90
CA ALA A 120 -1.78 16.64 -9.71
C ALA A 120 -0.71 15.76 -9.08
N MET A 121 0.46 16.33 -8.75
CA MET A 121 1.55 15.58 -8.14
C MET A 121 1.21 15.06 -6.75
N PHE A 122 0.45 15.82 -5.97
CA PHE A 122 -0.09 15.33 -4.70
C PHE A 122 -0.94 14.06 -4.88
N MET A 123 -1.81 14.03 -5.88
CA MET A 123 -2.63 12.84 -6.17
C MET A 123 -1.79 11.69 -6.76
N ILE A 124 -0.72 11.97 -7.52
CA ILE A 124 0.27 10.94 -7.90
C ILE A 124 0.94 10.37 -6.64
N GLY A 125 1.30 11.20 -5.67
CA GLY A 125 1.86 10.74 -4.39
C GLY A 125 0.91 9.81 -3.65
N ALA A 126 -0.38 10.15 -3.60
CA ALA A 126 -1.41 9.30 -2.99
C ALA A 126 -1.64 7.98 -3.75
N ALA A 127 -1.49 7.97 -5.08
CA ALA A 127 -1.52 6.74 -5.88
C ALA A 127 -0.27 5.88 -5.63
N ALA A 128 0.91 6.50 -5.62
CA ALA A 128 2.19 5.84 -5.35
C ALA A 128 2.22 5.18 -3.97
N HIS A 129 1.56 5.76 -2.96
CA HIS A 129 1.36 5.14 -1.65
C HIS A 129 0.78 3.73 -1.78
N LEU A 130 -0.32 3.59 -2.52
CA LEU A 130 -1.01 2.31 -2.68
C LEU A 130 -0.17 1.32 -3.49
N VAL A 131 0.59 1.80 -4.49
CA VAL A 131 1.53 0.99 -5.26
C VAL A 131 2.65 0.44 -4.37
N GLN A 132 3.12 1.24 -3.41
CA GLN A 132 4.11 0.84 -2.43
C GLN A 132 3.53 -0.14 -1.38
N ASP A 133 2.32 0.09 -0.89
CA ASP A 133 1.64 -0.84 0.03
C ASP A 133 1.44 -2.21 -0.60
N ALA A 134 1.16 -2.27 -1.91
CA ALA A 134 1.02 -3.53 -2.63
C ALA A 134 2.30 -4.39 -2.61
N CYS A 135 3.47 -3.80 -2.35
CA CYS A 135 4.73 -4.53 -2.15
C CYS A 135 4.87 -5.13 -0.74
N VAL A 136 3.99 -4.80 0.20
CA VAL A 136 4.02 -5.32 1.57
C VAL A 136 3.19 -6.61 1.65
N PRO A 137 3.77 -7.75 2.09
CA PRO A 137 3.04 -9.02 2.07
C PRO A 137 1.75 -9.04 2.91
N HIS A 138 1.70 -8.28 4.01
CA HIS A 138 0.49 -8.10 4.82
C HIS A 138 -0.66 -7.44 4.04
N HIS A 139 -0.37 -6.33 3.35
CA HIS A 139 -1.36 -5.63 2.50
C HIS A 139 -1.82 -6.48 1.32
N ALA A 140 -0.88 -7.20 0.68
CA ALA A 140 -1.15 -8.12 -0.42
C ALA A 140 -1.96 -9.37 0.01
N SER A 141 -1.97 -9.68 1.31
CA SER A 141 -2.71 -10.80 1.89
C SER A 141 -3.99 -10.38 2.60
N CYS A 142 -4.32 -9.08 2.62
CA CYS A 142 -5.45 -8.52 3.36
C CYS A 142 -5.40 -8.83 4.88
N ILE A 143 -4.21 -8.81 5.49
CA ILE A 143 -4.01 -9.14 6.91
C ILE A 143 -3.54 -7.90 7.68
N ILE A 144 -4.38 -7.42 8.60
CA ILE A 144 -4.12 -6.21 9.41
C ILE A 144 -3.27 -6.51 10.66
N CYS A 145 -3.30 -7.76 11.13
CA CYS A 145 -2.61 -8.19 12.36
C CYS A 145 -1.44 -9.14 12.04
N ASN A 146 -1.08 -10.03 12.96
CA ASN A 146 -0.01 -11.02 12.76
C ASN A 146 1.36 -10.41 12.40
N GLY A 147 1.86 -9.55 13.29
CA GLY A 147 3.18 -8.94 13.14
C GLY A 147 3.28 -7.83 12.10
N HIS A 148 2.19 -7.41 11.46
CA HIS A 148 2.16 -6.34 10.45
C HIS A 148 2.92 -5.09 10.88
N GLN A 149 2.50 -4.47 11.99
CA GLN A 149 3.15 -3.26 12.50
C GLN A 149 4.61 -3.53 12.95
N ALA A 150 4.92 -4.75 13.41
CA ALA A 150 6.29 -5.10 13.79
C ALA A 150 7.21 -5.18 12.56
N TYR A 151 6.72 -5.72 11.45
CA TYR A 151 7.43 -5.75 10.17
C TYR A 151 7.65 -4.33 9.63
N GLU A 152 6.61 -3.51 9.56
CA GLU A 152 6.73 -2.12 9.09
C GLU A 152 7.70 -1.29 9.95
N ASN A 153 7.62 -1.42 11.27
CA ASN A 153 8.55 -0.75 12.18
C ASN A 153 9.99 -1.27 12.03
N TRP A 154 10.18 -2.54 11.66
CA TRP A 154 11.50 -3.09 11.40
C TRP A 154 12.09 -2.53 10.12
N VAL A 155 11.29 -2.45 9.04
CA VAL A 155 11.66 -1.85 7.74
C VAL A 155 11.97 -0.37 7.92
N GLU A 156 11.14 0.37 8.65
CA GLU A 156 11.31 1.81 8.89
C GLU A 156 12.69 2.15 9.47
N LYS A 157 13.21 1.30 10.36
CA LYS A 157 14.53 1.45 10.99
C LYS A 157 15.70 1.04 10.08
N ARG A 158 15.44 0.32 9.00
CA ARG A 158 16.48 -0.33 8.16
C ARG A 158 16.40 0.00 6.67
N LYS A 159 15.38 0.72 6.21
CA LYS A 159 15.17 1.07 4.80
C LYS A 159 16.41 1.61 4.06
N LEU A 160 17.30 2.31 4.76
CA LEU A 160 18.57 2.79 4.19
C LEU A 160 19.54 1.68 3.75
N GLN A 161 19.41 0.47 4.30
CA GLN A 161 20.20 -0.71 3.91
C GLN A 161 19.72 -1.33 2.59
N PHE A 162 18.49 -1.01 2.17
CA PHE A 162 17.83 -1.55 0.98
C PHE A 162 17.76 -0.53 -0.17
N LYS A 163 18.68 0.43 -0.18
CA LYS A 163 18.76 1.41 -1.28
C LYS A 163 19.19 0.73 -2.57
N VAL A 164 18.48 1.04 -3.65
CA VAL A 164 18.82 0.63 -5.01
C VAL A 164 19.17 1.89 -5.81
N GLN A 165 20.24 1.83 -6.61
CA GLN A 165 20.72 3.02 -7.33
C GLN A 165 20.11 3.16 -8.73
N SER A 166 19.75 2.07 -9.38
CA SER A 166 19.39 1.99 -10.81
C SER A 166 18.61 0.71 -11.08
N ALA A 167 18.22 0.47 -12.33
CA ALA A 167 17.44 -0.67 -12.79
C ALA A 167 16.00 -0.68 -12.23
N GLY A 168 15.31 0.43 -12.40
CA GLY A 168 13.87 0.54 -12.17
C GLY A 168 13.08 -0.41 -13.05
N ILE A 169 11.92 -0.84 -12.55
CA ILE A 169 10.92 -1.55 -13.33
C ILE A 169 10.04 -0.49 -13.98
N TYR A 170 9.92 -0.51 -15.32
CA TYR A 170 9.15 0.47 -16.10
C TYR A 170 7.96 -0.13 -16.83
N ASP A 171 8.07 -1.41 -17.23
CA ASP A 171 7.05 -2.13 -17.99
C ASP A 171 6.32 -3.14 -17.11
N HIS A 172 5.84 -2.69 -15.93
CA HIS A 172 5.14 -3.58 -14.99
C HIS A 172 3.65 -3.74 -15.31
N GLY A 173 3.04 -2.77 -15.98
CA GLY A 173 1.64 -2.81 -16.36
C GLY A 173 1.17 -1.50 -17.02
N ASP A 174 0.11 -1.61 -17.80
CA ASP A 174 -0.39 -0.51 -18.65
C ASP A 174 -1.28 0.48 -17.88
N THR A 175 -1.89 0.02 -16.78
CA THR A 175 -2.79 0.83 -15.95
C THR A 175 -2.28 0.93 -14.51
N PRO A 176 -2.65 1.98 -13.74
CA PRO A 176 -2.25 2.08 -12.34
C PRO A 176 -2.77 0.93 -11.47
N GLN A 177 -3.80 0.20 -11.91
CA GLN A 177 -4.28 -1.02 -11.26
C GLN A 177 -3.33 -2.19 -11.49
N ASP A 178 -2.75 -2.32 -12.68
CA ASP A 178 -1.86 -3.43 -13.00
C ASP A 178 -0.62 -3.43 -12.10
N TRP A 179 -0.06 -2.24 -11.84
CA TRP A 179 1.04 -2.08 -10.88
C TRP A 179 0.70 -2.60 -9.48
N ILE A 180 -0.53 -2.35 -9.00
CA ILE A 180 -1.00 -2.89 -7.71
C ILE A 180 -1.11 -4.41 -7.78
N ILE A 181 -1.68 -4.93 -8.86
CA ILE A 181 -1.95 -6.35 -9.05
C ILE A 181 -0.65 -7.14 -9.10
N GLU A 182 0.32 -6.68 -9.89
CA GLU A 182 1.60 -7.34 -10.09
C GLU A 182 2.47 -7.28 -8.81
N ASN A 183 2.56 -6.11 -8.16
CA ASN A 183 3.24 -5.97 -6.87
C ASN A 183 2.61 -6.89 -5.82
N ALA A 184 1.28 -6.89 -5.69
CA ALA A 184 0.59 -7.74 -4.72
C ALA A 184 0.78 -9.24 -5.02
N ARG A 185 0.81 -9.63 -6.30
CA ARG A 185 1.08 -11.03 -6.71
C ARG A 185 2.47 -11.47 -6.28
N LEU A 186 3.47 -10.60 -6.39
CA LEU A 186 4.81 -10.90 -5.93
C LEU A 186 4.87 -10.94 -4.40
N ALA A 187 4.44 -9.87 -3.73
CA ALA A 187 4.53 -9.70 -2.29
C ALA A 187 3.80 -10.80 -1.51
N LYS A 188 2.60 -11.20 -1.95
CA LYS A 188 1.81 -12.25 -1.29
C LYS A 188 2.55 -13.58 -1.17
N LYS A 189 3.41 -13.93 -2.14
CA LYS A 189 4.21 -15.18 -2.09
C LYS A 189 5.12 -15.25 -0.86
N TYR A 190 5.50 -14.09 -0.33
CA TYR A 190 6.41 -13.98 0.81
C TYR A 190 5.71 -13.88 2.16
N TYR A 191 4.37 -13.76 2.20
CA TYR A 191 3.65 -13.59 3.46
C TYR A 191 3.91 -14.74 4.44
N SER A 192 3.88 -15.99 3.97
CA SER A 192 4.10 -17.19 4.79
C SER A 192 5.50 -17.30 5.38
N ARG A 193 6.46 -16.50 4.87
CA ARG A 193 7.85 -16.43 5.33
C ARG A 193 8.04 -15.41 6.45
N LEU A 194 7.12 -14.47 6.67
CA LEU A 194 7.22 -13.44 7.72
C LEU A 194 6.96 -14.01 9.12
N ARG A 195 7.85 -14.90 9.60
CA ARG A 195 7.71 -15.60 10.90
C ARG A 195 8.63 -15.05 11.97
N SER A 196 9.79 -14.50 11.59
CA SER A 196 10.82 -14.03 12.50
C SER A 196 11.60 -12.83 11.95
N PHE A 197 12.39 -12.18 12.80
CA PHE A 197 13.27 -11.07 12.42
C PHE A 197 14.26 -11.40 11.29
N ASN A 198 14.78 -12.62 11.24
CA ASN A 198 15.71 -13.03 10.18
C ASN A 198 14.99 -13.13 8.83
N ASP A 199 13.71 -13.50 8.84
CA ASP A 199 12.92 -13.59 7.63
C ASP A 199 12.58 -12.21 7.06
N TYR A 200 12.43 -11.20 7.92
CA TYR A 200 12.12 -9.83 7.49
C TYR A 200 13.17 -9.32 6.51
N GLN A 201 14.45 -9.54 6.79
CA GLN A 201 15.52 -9.12 5.89
C GLN A 201 15.46 -9.80 4.53
N GLN A 202 15.20 -11.11 4.50
CA GLN A 202 15.10 -11.84 3.24
C GLN A 202 13.89 -11.39 2.43
N VAL A 203 12.75 -11.13 3.08
CA VAL A 203 11.52 -10.70 2.41
C VAL A 203 11.64 -9.26 1.91
N THR A 204 12.30 -8.37 2.64
CA THR A 204 12.50 -6.97 2.21
C THR A 204 13.52 -6.83 1.07
N ALA A 205 14.43 -7.79 0.88
CA ALA A 205 15.50 -7.72 -0.12
C ALA A 205 15.11 -8.20 -1.54
N VAL A 206 13.86 -8.62 -1.74
CA VAL A 206 13.36 -9.19 -3.01
C VAL A 206 12.99 -8.10 -3.99
#